data_AF-A0A553PZ34-F1
#
_entry.id   AF-A0A553PZ34-F1
#
_cell.length_a   1.000
_cell.length_b   1.000
_cell.length_c   1.000
_cell.angle_alpha   90.00
_cell.angle_beta   90.00
_cell.angle_gamma   90.00
#
_symmetry.space_group_name_H-M   'P 1'
#
loop_
_entity.id
_entity.type
_entity.pdbx_description
1 polymer ?
#
loop_
_entity_poly.entity_id
_entity_poly.type
_entity_poly.pdbx_seq_one_letter_code
_entity_poly.pdbx_strand_id
1 'polypeptide(L)'
;MAPEVVEVFTDEASFYDKRCDLWSLGVILYILLSGSPPFSGYCGTDCGWERGESCRACQNNLFERIQEGKYECRDGVWAQISADAKDLISRLLVRDATLRLSAAQVLQHHWVQGNAPERVLPTPRVLQRNWSTKDLTQFAAEAIAFNRQLSQQEEEEEQGDFGSVVCSMRLSPPSNSRLARRRAQSQALRNNS
;
A
#
# COMPACT_ATOMS: atom_id res chain seq x y z
N MET A 1 3.97 -3.22 -5.72
CA MET A 1 3.13 -3.45 -6.92
C MET A 1 2.40 -4.77 -6.75
N ALA A 2 1.17 -4.87 -7.26
CA ALA A 2 0.45 -6.14 -7.32
C ALA A 2 0.91 -6.99 -8.52
N PRO A 3 0.77 -8.33 -8.51
CA PRO A 3 1.26 -9.20 -9.59
C PRO A 3 0.69 -8.81 -10.95
N GLU A 4 -0.62 -8.52 -11.01
CA GLU A 4 -1.29 -8.08 -12.23
C GLU A 4 -0.74 -6.76 -12.77
N VAL A 5 -0.25 -5.88 -11.89
CA VAL A 5 0.37 -4.60 -12.31
C VAL A 5 1.76 -4.85 -12.88
N VAL A 6 2.52 -5.80 -12.32
CA VAL A 6 3.84 -6.19 -12.86
C VAL A 6 3.69 -6.85 -14.24
N GLU A 7 2.66 -7.66 -14.44
CA GLU A 7 2.36 -8.30 -15.74
C GLU A 7 2.06 -7.27 -16.83
N VAL A 8 1.40 -6.14 -16.51
CA VAL A 8 1.13 -5.05 -17.48
C VAL A 8 2.40 -4.34 -17.94
N PHE A 9 3.45 -4.29 -17.11
CA PHE A 9 4.76 -3.79 -17.54
C PHE A 9 5.48 -4.77 -18.50
N THR A 10 4.94 -5.99 -18.66
CA THR A 10 5.51 -7.04 -19.52
C THR A 10 4.64 -7.39 -20.74
N ASP A 11 3.33 -7.07 -20.74
CA ASP A 11 2.44 -7.22 -21.91
C ASP A 11 1.15 -6.37 -21.79
N GLU A 12 0.53 -6.01 -22.92
CA GLU A 12 -0.69 -5.17 -22.99
C GLU A 12 -1.94 -5.85 -22.41
N ALA A 13 -2.22 -5.66 -21.12
CA ALA A 13 -3.50 -6.04 -20.51
C ALA A 13 -4.19 -4.85 -19.84
N SER A 14 -5.28 -4.39 -20.47
CA SER A 14 -6.00 -3.14 -20.18
C SER A 14 -7.14 -3.26 -19.15
N PHE A 15 -6.98 -4.04 -18.08
CA PHE A 15 -7.98 -4.09 -17.01
C PHE A 15 -7.36 -3.89 -15.62
N TYR A 16 -7.22 -2.63 -15.23
CA TYR A 16 -6.94 -2.21 -13.86
C TYR A 16 -8.11 -2.62 -12.97
N ASP A 17 -8.02 -3.77 -12.31
CA ASP A 17 -8.98 -4.18 -11.29
C ASP A 17 -8.62 -3.48 -9.97
N LYS A 18 -9.60 -2.84 -9.32
CA LYS A 18 -9.45 -2.14 -8.02
C LYS A 18 -8.87 -3.04 -6.92
N ARG A 19 -8.83 -4.35 -7.16
CA ARG A 19 -8.20 -5.35 -6.30
C ARG A 19 -6.68 -5.18 -6.17
N CYS A 20 -6.00 -4.45 -7.05
CA CYS A 20 -4.59 -4.10 -6.87
C CYS A 20 -4.35 -3.27 -5.58
N ASP A 21 -5.33 -2.47 -5.18
CA ASP A 21 -5.30 -1.73 -3.91
C ASP A 21 -5.39 -2.68 -2.72
N LEU A 22 -6.10 -3.80 -2.86
CA LEU A 22 -6.27 -4.82 -1.82
C LEU A 22 -5.00 -5.64 -1.65
N TRP A 23 -4.25 -5.87 -2.73
CA TRP A 23 -2.89 -6.41 -2.62
C TRP A 23 -1.99 -5.45 -1.84
N SER A 24 -2.00 -4.16 -2.20
CA SER A 24 -1.21 -3.13 -1.52
C SER A 24 -1.59 -3.02 -0.04
N LEU A 25 -2.88 -3.15 0.29
CA LEU A 25 -3.36 -3.27 1.67
C LEU A 25 -2.77 -4.49 2.39
N GLY A 26 -2.71 -5.65 1.74
CA GLY A 26 -2.07 -6.85 2.28
C GLY A 26 -0.59 -6.64 2.59
N VAL A 27 0.15 -5.99 1.69
CA VAL A 27 1.57 -5.64 1.89
C VAL A 27 1.75 -4.69 3.07
N ILE A 28 0.95 -3.63 3.15
CA ILE A 28 0.98 -2.67 4.26
C ILE A 28 0.65 -3.38 5.58
N LEU A 29 -0.39 -4.21 5.61
CA LEU A 29 -0.77 -4.97 6.80
C LEU A 29 0.35 -5.90 7.27
N TYR A 30 1.02 -6.60 6.34
CA TYR A 30 2.18 -7.44 6.65
C TYR A 30 3.30 -6.63 7.31
N ILE A 31 3.62 -5.44 6.79
CA ILE A 31 4.63 -4.53 7.35
C ILE A 31 4.22 -4.03 8.73
N LEU A 32 2.95 -3.63 8.92
CA LEU A 32 2.45 -3.15 10.21
C LEU A 32 2.48 -4.22 11.31
N LEU A 33 2.40 -5.49 10.94
CA LEU A 33 2.42 -6.60 11.90
C LEU A 33 3.84 -7.14 12.15
N SER A 34 4.69 -7.23 11.12
CA SER A 34 6.03 -7.83 11.23
C SER A 34 7.19 -6.83 11.33
N GLY A 35 7.04 -5.64 10.76
CA GLY A 35 8.09 -4.65 10.61
C GLY A 35 8.98 -4.83 9.37
N SER A 36 8.67 -5.80 8.50
CA SER A 36 9.42 -6.08 7.27
C SER A 36 8.47 -6.29 6.09
N PRO A 37 8.88 -6.01 4.83
CA PRO A 37 8.04 -6.28 3.67
C PRO A 37 7.94 -7.80 3.38
N PRO A 38 6.81 -8.29 2.82
CA PRO A 38 6.64 -9.70 2.45
C PRO A 38 7.49 -10.13 1.24
N PHE A 39 7.90 -9.17 0.41
CA PHE A 39 8.74 -9.39 -0.77
C PHE A 39 9.90 -8.40 -0.76
N SER A 40 11.12 -8.90 -0.94
CA SER A 40 12.34 -8.09 -1.07
C SER A 40 13.18 -8.62 -2.23
N GLY A 41 14.04 -7.78 -2.81
CA GLY A 41 15.01 -8.20 -3.83
C GLY A 41 16.38 -8.48 -3.20
N TYR A 42 17.09 -9.51 -3.66
CA TYR A 42 18.47 -9.78 -3.22
C TYR A 42 19.28 -10.38 -4.38
N CYS A 43 20.37 -9.71 -4.76
CA CYS A 43 21.21 -10.13 -5.87
C CYS A 43 22.50 -10.85 -5.44
N GLY A 44 22.67 -11.17 -4.15
CA GLY A 44 23.87 -11.85 -3.64
C GLY A 44 25.05 -10.95 -3.29
N THR A 45 24.93 -9.63 -3.49
CA THR A 45 26.02 -8.65 -3.28
C THR A 45 25.56 -7.43 -2.48
N ASP A 46 26.51 -6.70 -1.87
CA ASP A 46 26.24 -5.41 -1.20
C ASP A 46 26.12 -4.29 -2.24
N CYS A 47 24.98 -4.26 -2.92
CA CYS A 47 24.65 -3.29 -3.97
C CYS A 47 23.92 -2.04 -3.45
N GLY A 48 23.77 -1.91 -2.14
CA GLY A 48 23.06 -0.78 -1.51
C GLY A 48 21.54 -0.78 -1.63
N TRP A 49 20.92 -1.83 -2.18
CA TRP A 49 19.47 -1.96 -2.28
C TRP A 49 18.76 -1.77 -0.93
N GLU A 50 19.31 -2.34 0.15
CA GLU A 50 18.76 -2.20 1.51
C GLU A 50 18.88 -0.76 2.06
N ARG A 51 19.79 0.05 1.51
CA ARG A 51 19.96 1.47 1.83
C ARG A 51 19.14 2.40 0.93
N GLY A 52 18.36 1.84 0.01
CA GLY A 52 17.54 2.59 -0.95
C GLY A 52 18.26 2.92 -2.27
N GLU A 53 19.44 2.37 -2.51
CA GLU A 53 20.14 2.55 -3.79
C GLU A 53 19.50 1.72 -4.90
N SER A 54 19.59 2.21 -6.14
CA SER A 54 19.03 1.53 -7.29
C SER A 54 19.88 0.31 -7.70
N CYS A 55 19.28 -0.87 -7.73
CA CYS A 55 19.91 -2.08 -8.25
C CYS A 55 18.95 -2.85 -9.16
N ARG A 56 19.28 -2.97 -10.45
CA ARG A 56 18.44 -3.66 -11.44
C ARG A 56 18.23 -5.13 -11.10
N ALA A 57 19.27 -5.83 -10.65
CA ALA A 57 19.19 -7.24 -10.30
C ALA A 57 18.27 -7.48 -9.09
N CYS A 58 18.32 -6.62 -8.06
CA CYS A 58 17.41 -6.68 -6.93
C CYS A 58 15.98 -6.33 -7.33
N GLN A 59 15.79 -5.32 -8.18
CA GLN A 59 14.46 -4.96 -8.70
C GLN A 59 13.82 -6.14 -9.47
N ASN A 60 14.58 -6.82 -10.34
CA ASN A 60 14.08 -7.98 -11.07
C ASN A 60 13.73 -9.14 -10.12
N ASN A 61 14.61 -9.45 -9.15
CA ASN A 61 14.32 -10.45 -8.11
C ASN A 61 13.06 -10.12 -7.31
N LEU A 62 12.85 -8.84 -6.99
CA LEU A 62 11.64 -8.39 -6.30
C LEU A 62 10.40 -8.66 -7.16
N PHE A 63 10.44 -8.34 -8.46
CA PHE A 63 9.32 -8.59 -9.37
C PHE A 63 9.02 -10.07 -9.55
N GLU A 64 10.04 -10.92 -9.69
CA GLU A 64 9.88 -12.38 -9.72
C GLU A 64 9.20 -12.89 -8.45
N ARG A 65 9.63 -12.43 -7.26
CA ARG A 65 9.00 -12.82 -5.99
C ARG A 65 7.55 -12.35 -5.86
N ILE A 66 7.23 -11.16 -6.36
CA ILE A 66 5.86 -10.65 -6.40
C ILE A 66 5.01 -11.53 -7.31
N GLN A 67 5.51 -11.90 -8.50
CA GLN A 67 4.81 -12.77 -9.45
C GLN A 67 4.64 -14.20 -8.93
N GLU A 68 5.62 -14.72 -8.20
CA GLU A 68 5.49 -16.00 -7.50
C GLU A 68 4.43 -15.95 -6.39
N GLY A 69 4.24 -14.79 -5.77
CA GLY A 69 3.27 -14.58 -4.69
C GLY A 69 3.58 -15.36 -3.41
N LYS A 70 4.81 -15.86 -3.27
CA LYS A 70 5.26 -16.61 -2.09
C LYS A 70 5.84 -15.66 -1.05
N TYR A 71 5.28 -15.73 0.15
CA TYR A 71 5.77 -15.02 1.34
C TYR A 71 5.60 -15.93 2.55
N GLU A 72 6.31 -15.61 3.63
CA GLU A 72 6.32 -16.44 4.83
C GLU A 72 5.73 -15.70 6.02
N CYS A 73 4.88 -16.39 6.78
CA CYS A 73 4.36 -15.94 8.07
C CYS A 73 4.76 -16.95 9.17
N ARG A 74 5.95 -17.52 9.06
CA ARG A 74 6.50 -18.51 9.98
C ARG A 74 7.60 -17.88 10.83
N ASP A 75 7.65 -18.27 12.09
CA ASP A 75 8.71 -17.97 13.05
C ASP A 75 8.89 -16.49 13.47
N GLY A 76 9.75 -16.29 14.48
CA GLY A 76 10.09 -14.97 15.02
C GLY A 76 8.88 -14.15 15.43
N VAL A 77 8.72 -12.98 14.81
CA VAL A 77 7.62 -12.04 15.09
C VAL A 77 6.26 -12.65 14.72
N TRP A 78 6.19 -13.59 13.80
CA TRP A 78 4.92 -14.20 13.39
C TRP A 78 4.36 -15.21 14.40
N ALA A 79 5.17 -15.75 15.30
CA ALA A 79 4.69 -16.65 16.35
C ALA A 79 3.67 -15.98 17.28
N GLN A 80 3.76 -14.67 17.46
CA GLN A 80 2.88 -13.90 18.35
C GLN A 80 1.68 -13.22 17.67
N ILE A 81 1.63 -13.24 16.33
CA ILE A 81 0.56 -12.64 15.54
C ILE A 81 -0.61 -13.64 15.46
N SER A 82 -1.84 -13.15 15.63
CA SER A 82 -3.04 -14.01 15.65
C SER A 82 -3.26 -14.75 14.33
N ALA A 83 -3.92 -15.91 14.42
CA ALA A 83 -4.28 -16.70 13.24
C ALA A 83 -5.18 -15.90 12.28
N ASP A 84 -6.16 -15.16 12.80
CA ASP A 84 -7.06 -14.32 11.99
C ASP A 84 -6.33 -13.21 11.22
N ALA A 85 -5.26 -12.65 11.78
CA ALA A 85 -4.45 -11.67 11.06
C ALA A 85 -3.72 -12.31 9.88
N LYS A 86 -3.16 -13.52 10.09
CA LYS A 86 -2.48 -14.30 9.05
C LYS A 86 -3.46 -14.74 7.97
N ASP A 87 -4.67 -15.16 8.35
CA ASP A 87 -5.75 -15.50 7.40
C ASP A 87 -6.11 -14.30 6.53
N LEU A 88 -6.31 -13.12 7.13
CA LEU A 88 -6.60 -11.90 6.36
C LEU A 88 -5.51 -11.57 5.34
N ILE A 89 -4.23 -11.60 5.76
CA ILE A 89 -3.10 -11.39 4.84
C ILE A 89 -3.14 -12.42 3.72
N SER A 90 -3.43 -13.69 4.03
CA SER A 90 -3.42 -14.76 3.04
C SER A 90 -4.49 -14.64 1.96
N ARG A 91 -5.60 -13.96 2.28
CA ARG A 91 -6.67 -13.69 1.31
C ARG A 91 -6.52 -12.34 0.61
N LEU A 92 -5.61 -11.48 1.07
CA LEU A 92 -5.23 -10.23 0.41
C LEU A 92 -4.04 -10.41 -0.54
N LEU A 93 -3.04 -11.21 -0.14
CA LEU A 93 -1.85 -11.52 -0.94
C LEU A 93 -2.08 -12.76 -1.81
N VAL A 94 -3.17 -12.72 -2.58
CA VAL A 94 -3.52 -13.75 -3.58
C VAL A 94 -3.14 -13.25 -4.97
N ARG A 95 -2.40 -14.08 -5.72
CA ARG A 95 -1.92 -13.73 -7.07
C ARG A 95 -3.08 -13.48 -8.02
N ASP A 96 -4.03 -14.40 -8.08
CA ASP A 96 -5.25 -14.23 -8.85
C ASP A 96 -6.13 -13.15 -8.20
N ALA A 97 -6.25 -12.00 -8.88
CA ALA A 97 -7.05 -10.89 -8.42
C ALA A 97 -8.52 -11.32 -8.17
N THR A 98 -9.09 -12.21 -8.99
CA THR A 98 -10.50 -12.65 -8.87
C THR A 98 -10.78 -13.46 -7.60
N LEU A 99 -9.76 -14.08 -7.02
CA LEU A 99 -9.81 -14.81 -5.75
C LEU A 99 -9.48 -13.93 -4.53
N ARG A 100 -8.89 -12.75 -4.76
CA ARG A 100 -8.54 -11.79 -3.71
C ARG A 100 -9.78 -11.20 -3.06
N LEU A 101 -9.75 -10.94 -1.75
CA LEU A 101 -10.87 -10.29 -1.09
C LEU A 101 -11.15 -8.90 -1.68
N SER A 102 -12.44 -8.59 -1.84
CA SER A 102 -12.91 -7.23 -2.05
C SER A 102 -12.89 -6.43 -0.74
N ALA A 103 -12.89 -5.09 -0.83
CA ALA A 103 -12.94 -4.21 0.33
C ALA A 103 -14.15 -4.49 1.25
N ALA A 104 -15.32 -4.79 0.67
CA ALA A 104 -16.51 -5.13 1.44
C ALA A 104 -16.31 -6.43 2.27
N GLN A 105 -15.66 -7.44 1.69
CA GLN A 105 -15.35 -8.67 2.40
C GLN A 105 -14.27 -8.47 3.47
N VAL A 106 -13.28 -7.60 3.23
CA VAL A 106 -12.27 -7.25 4.25
C VAL A 106 -12.92 -6.62 5.49
N LEU A 107 -13.88 -5.70 5.31
CA LEU A 107 -14.61 -5.09 6.43
C LEU A 107 -15.45 -6.09 7.24
N GLN A 108 -15.80 -7.22 6.62
CA GLN A 108 -16.52 -8.32 7.27
C GLN A 108 -15.60 -9.37 7.88
N HIS A 109 -14.28 -9.26 7.67
CA HIS A 109 -13.32 -10.23 8.18
C HIS A 109 -13.27 -10.18 9.72
N HIS A 110 -13.25 -11.34 10.37
CA HIS A 110 -13.25 -11.47 11.83
C HIS A 110 -12.20 -10.59 12.52
N TRP A 111 -10.98 -10.55 11.98
CA TRP A 111 -9.89 -9.72 12.48
C TRP A 111 -10.22 -8.21 12.50
N VAL A 112 -10.93 -7.73 11.48
CA VAL A 112 -11.29 -6.31 11.31
C VAL A 112 -12.48 -5.92 12.18
N GLN A 113 -13.39 -6.87 12.46
CA GLN A 113 -14.59 -6.65 13.28
C GLN A 113 -14.33 -6.51 14.78
N GLY A 114 -13.08 -6.30 15.21
CA GLY A 114 -12.74 -6.05 16.61
C GLY A 114 -12.33 -7.30 17.40
N ASN A 115 -12.10 -8.43 16.73
CA ASN A 115 -11.56 -9.65 17.36
C ASN A 115 -10.01 -9.70 17.32
N ALA A 116 -9.36 -8.59 16.98
CA ALA A 116 -7.91 -8.48 17.09
C ALA A 116 -7.49 -8.49 18.57
N PRO A 117 -6.47 -9.26 18.97
CA PRO A 117 -6.00 -9.25 20.36
C PRO A 117 -5.48 -7.87 20.76
N GLU A 118 -5.66 -7.46 22.02
CA GLU A 118 -5.07 -6.22 22.59
C GLU A 118 -3.53 -6.28 22.75
N ARG A 119 -2.90 -7.33 22.21
CA ARG A 119 -1.45 -7.54 22.33
C ARG A 119 -0.70 -6.49 21.53
N VAL A 120 0.01 -5.63 22.24
CA VAL A 120 0.92 -4.65 21.64
C VAL A 120 2.03 -5.38 20.90
N LEU A 121 2.13 -5.15 19.59
CA LEU A 121 3.19 -5.70 18.76
C LEU A 121 4.47 -4.86 18.91
N PRO A 122 5.66 -5.45 18.74
CA PRO A 122 6.92 -4.72 18.78
C PRO A 122 7.11 -3.81 17.56
N THR A 123 6.27 -3.94 16.54
CA THR A 123 6.38 -3.28 15.24
C THR A 123 6.57 -1.76 15.31
N PRO A 124 5.87 -0.99 16.18
CA PRO A 124 6.13 0.44 16.30
C PRO A 124 7.58 0.77 16.65
N ARG A 125 8.26 -0.09 17.43
CA ARG A 125 9.70 0.07 17.74
C ARG A 125 10.61 -0.36 16.59
N VAL A 126 10.20 -1.37 15.82
CA VAL A 126 10.97 -1.87 14.66
C VAL A 126 10.93 -0.86 13.52
N LEU A 127 9.75 -0.33 13.20
CA LEU A 127 9.57 0.66 12.13
C LEU A 127 10.29 1.98 12.45
N GLN A 128 10.29 2.42 13.71
CA GLN A 128 11.05 3.62 14.13
C GLN A 128 12.57 3.46 14.04
N ARG A 129 13.08 2.22 14.07
CA ARG A 129 14.52 1.95 14.00
C ARG A 129 15.05 1.88 12.56
N ASN A 130 14.21 1.44 11.62
CA ASN A 130 14.60 1.18 10.24
C ASN A 130 14.17 2.29 9.26
N TRP A 131 13.14 3.07 9.60
CA TRP A 131 12.77 4.28 8.87
C TRP A 131 12.86 5.47 9.80
N SER A 132 13.86 6.32 9.56
CA SER A 132 13.84 7.66 10.15
C SER A 132 12.54 8.32 9.69
N THR A 133 11.78 8.93 10.59
CA THR A 133 10.57 9.70 10.26
C THR A 133 10.81 10.75 9.16
N LYS A 134 12.07 11.13 8.93
CA LYS A 134 12.51 11.96 7.82
C LYS A 134 12.30 11.30 6.43
N ASP A 135 12.54 10.00 6.31
CA ASP A 135 12.41 9.26 5.04
C ASP A 135 10.94 9.13 4.63
N LEU A 136 10.04 8.94 5.59
CA LEU A 136 8.61 8.86 5.31
C LEU A 136 8.03 10.21 4.85
N THR A 137 8.48 11.31 5.45
CA THR A 137 8.08 12.66 5.01
C THR A 137 8.64 12.99 3.63
N GLN A 138 9.85 12.55 3.33
CA GLN A 138 10.47 12.76 2.03
C GLN A 138 9.78 11.94 0.94
N PHE A 139 9.52 10.64 1.20
CA PHE A 139 8.76 9.79 0.29
C PHE A 139 7.35 10.33 0.03
N ALA A 140 6.65 10.79 1.08
CA ALA A 140 5.34 11.41 0.93
C ALA A 140 5.41 12.71 0.10
N ALA A 141 6.45 13.53 0.29
CA ALA A 141 6.65 14.74 -0.51
C ALA A 141 6.95 14.42 -1.98
N GLU A 142 7.76 13.41 -2.24
CA GLU A 142 8.07 12.92 -3.60
C GLU A 142 6.82 12.36 -4.29
N ALA A 143 6.00 11.57 -3.59
CA ALA A 143 4.73 11.07 -4.12
C ALA A 143 3.74 12.21 -4.44
N ILE A 144 3.69 13.25 -3.59
CA ILE A 144 2.86 14.44 -3.85
C ILE A 144 3.39 15.22 -5.06
N ALA A 145 4.70 15.36 -5.20
CA ALA A 145 5.32 16.04 -6.34
C ALA A 145 5.07 15.28 -7.66
N PHE A 146 5.16 13.95 -7.62
CA PHE A 146 4.85 13.08 -8.75
C PHE A 146 3.37 13.17 -9.16
N ASN A 147 2.45 13.08 -8.19
CA ASN A 147 1.02 13.25 -8.46
C ASN A 147 0.72 14.64 -9.07
N ARG A 148 1.44 15.69 -8.64
CA ARG A 148 1.31 17.03 -9.23
C ARG A 148 1.80 17.06 -10.69
N GLN A 149 2.88 16.37 -11.02
CA GLN A 149 3.38 16.28 -12.39
C GLN A 149 2.42 15.52 -13.30
N LEU A 150 1.82 14.43 -12.81
CA LEU A 150 0.78 13.70 -13.53
C LEU A 150 -0.44 14.58 -13.81
N SER A 151 -0.91 15.34 -12.82
CA SER A 151 -2.03 16.29 -13.03
C SER A 151 -1.70 17.40 -14.05
N GLN A 152 -0.44 17.82 -14.14
CA GLN A 152 -0.01 18.81 -15.15
C GLN A 152 0.04 18.20 -16.56
N GLN A 153 0.43 16.93 -16.69
CA GLN A 153 0.39 16.21 -17.96
C GLN A 153 -1.06 15.96 -18.43
N GLU A 154 -1.98 15.64 -17.51
CA GLU A 154 -3.42 15.52 -17.82
C GLU A 154 -4.02 16.87 -18.28
N GLU A 155 -3.59 17.99 -17.70
CA GLU A 155 -4.04 19.35 -18.10
C GLU A 155 -3.44 19.80 -19.46
N GLU A 156 -2.26 19.30 -19.83
CA GLU A 156 -1.62 19.56 -21.13
C GLU A 156 -2.23 18.72 -22.26
N GLU A 157 -2.66 17.47 -21.98
CA GLU A 157 -3.36 16.62 -22.96
C GLU A 157 -4.81 17.06 -23.22
N GLU A 158 -5.49 17.71 -22.27
CA GLU A 158 -6.87 18.23 -22.47
C GLU A 158 -6.98 19.43 -23.44
N GLN A 159 -5.87 20.06 -23.85
CA GLN A 159 -5.89 21.15 -24.85
C GLN A 159 -5.76 20.65 -26.31
N GLY A 160 -5.70 19.34 -26.53
CA GLY A 160 -5.33 18.78 -27.83
C GLY A 160 -6.12 17.57 -28.31
N ASP A 161 -7.40 17.35 -27.96
CA ASP A 161 -8.31 16.62 -28.87
C ASP A 161 -9.80 16.75 -28.49
N PHE A 162 -10.65 16.77 -29.51
CA PHE A 162 -12.09 16.99 -29.41
C PHE A 162 -12.82 15.68 -29.07
N GLY A 163 -13.33 15.56 -27.85
CA GLY A 163 -14.50 14.73 -27.53
C GLY A 163 -14.23 13.28 -27.11
N SER A 164 -14.20 13.04 -25.80
CA SER A 164 -14.77 11.82 -25.20
C SER A 164 -15.06 12.06 -23.73
N VAL A 165 -16.24 11.61 -23.28
CA VAL A 165 -16.73 11.76 -21.90
C VAL A 165 -15.90 10.88 -20.97
N VAL A 166 -14.90 11.45 -20.30
CA VAL A 166 -14.22 10.78 -19.18
C VAL A 166 -14.72 11.40 -17.88
N CYS A 167 -15.45 10.61 -17.09
CA CYS A 167 -15.87 10.99 -15.75
C CYS A 167 -14.65 10.98 -14.81
N SER A 168 -13.89 12.08 -14.79
CA SER A 168 -12.78 12.27 -13.85
C SER A 168 -13.34 12.38 -12.43
N MET A 169 -13.06 11.39 -11.59
CA MET A 169 -13.34 11.45 -10.15
C MET A 169 -12.42 12.49 -9.52
N ARG A 170 -12.82 13.76 -9.56
CA ARG A 170 -12.14 14.86 -8.86
C ARG A 170 -12.20 14.60 -7.35
N LEU A 171 -11.09 14.14 -6.77
CA LEU A 171 -10.92 14.12 -5.32
C LEU A 171 -10.86 15.57 -4.82
N SER A 172 -11.77 15.91 -3.91
CA SER A 172 -11.80 17.24 -3.31
C SER A 172 -10.54 17.47 -2.47
N PRO A 173 -10.01 18.71 -2.40
CA PRO A 173 -8.89 19.05 -1.53
C PRO A 173 -9.10 18.53 -0.10
N PRO A 174 -8.05 18.12 0.62
CA PRO A 174 -8.15 17.55 1.97
C PRO A 174 -8.93 18.44 2.96
N SER A 175 -8.86 19.77 2.78
CA SER A 175 -9.63 20.77 3.54
C SER A 175 -11.15 20.67 3.37
N ASN A 176 -11.60 20.16 2.21
CA ASN A 176 -13.00 19.95 1.87
C ASN A 176 -13.50 18.53 2.20
N SER A 177 -12.61 17.65 2.69
CA SER A 177 -13.01 16.31 3.13
C SER A 177 -14.01 16.39 4.28
N ARG A 178 -15.05 15.55 4.21
CA ARG A 178 -16.03 15.38 5.30
C ARG A 178 -15.35 15.05 6.63
N LEU A 179 -14.21 14.34 6.59
CA LEU A 179 -13.42 14.01 7.77
C LEU A 179 -12.74 15.24 8.39
N ALA A 180 -12.18 16.12 7.56
CA ALA A 180 -11.53 17.36 8.00
C ALA A 180 -12.55 18.33 8.62
N ARG A 181 -13.75 18.45 8.02
CA ARG A 181 -14.86 19.26 8.57
C ARG A 181 -15.32 18.76 9.94
N ARG A 182 -15.44 17.44 10.12
CA ARG A 182 -15.81 16.85 11.42
C ARG A 182 -14.77 17.15 12.51
N ARG A 183 -13.47 17.07 12.18
CA ARG A 183 -12.39 17.42 13.13
C ARG A 183 -12.43 18.89 13.52
N ALA A 184 -12.61 19.79 12.56
CA ALA A 184 -12.73 21.22 12.82
C ALA A 184 -13.93 21.56 13.72
N GLN A 185 -15.09 20.96 13.47
CA GLN A 185 -16.29 21.14 14.31
C GLN A 185 -16.08 20.61 15.74
N SER A 186 -15.44 19.45 15.89
CA SER A 186 -15.14 18.90 17.21
C SER A 186 -14.13 19.74 18.02
N GLN A 187 -13.18 20.40 17.35
CA GLN A 187 -12.24 21.33 17.99
C GLN A 187 -12.92 22.66 18.34
N ALA A 188 -13.81 23.16 17.48
CA ALA A 188 -14.57 24.38 17.77
C ALA A 188 -15.50 24.22 18.98
N LEU A 189 -16.11 23.04 19.16
CA LEU A 189 -16.95 22.74 20.32
C LEU A 189 -16.15 22.64 21.63
N ARG A 190 -14.90 22.18 21.58
CA ARG A 190 -14.01 22.10 22.75
C ARG A 190 -13.46 23.45 23.20
N ASN A 191 -13.34 24.42 22.28
CA ASN A 191 -12.82 25.75 22.60
C ASN A 191 -13.90 26.73 23.10
N ASN A 192 -15.17 26.33 23.07
CA ASN A 192 -16.33 27.12 23.49
C ASN A 192 -16.99 26.60 24.78
N SER A 193 -16.31 25.73 25.53
CA SER A 193 -16.73 25.21 26.85
C SER A 193 -15.74 25.60 27.93
#